data_AF-A0A3A0ACQ8-F1
#
_entry.id   AF-A0A3A0ACQ8-F1
#
_cell.length_a   1.000
_cell.length_b   1.000
_cell.length_c   1.000
_cell.angle_alpha   90.00
_cell.angle_beta   90.00
_cell.angle_gamma   90.00
#
_symmetry.space_group_name_H-M   'P 1'
#
loop_
_entity.id
_entity.type
_entity.pdbx_description
1 polymer ?
#
loop_
_entity_poly.entity_id
_entity_poly.type
_entity_poly.pdbx_seq_one_letter_code
_entity_poly.pdbx_strand_id
1 'polypeptide(L)'
;MSTQELERLIRKYYGYVGDLEGSGVEALDLLFVRDKIQRILDESTPESAIPHALYDRIFELDRWLWEEQESFLTVVGVEELQYARQQQGSRRSHWWWYLDELAAPPQPFAERQERLAQALAG
;
A
#
# COMPACT_ATOMS: atom_id res chain seq x y z
N MET A 1 -0.75 -2.78 19.05
CA MET A 1 -0.80 -3.88 18.05
C MET A 1 0.60 -4.38 17.82
N SER A 2 0.80 -5.68 17.61
CA SER A 2 2.15 -6.28 17.62
C SER A 2 2.78 -6.28 16.23
N THR A 3 4.11 -6.12 16.17
CA THR A 3 4.94 -6.27 14.96
C THR A 3 4.65 -7.58 14.20
N GLN A 4 4.24 -8.64 14.91
CA GLN A 4 3.85 -9.92 14.31
C GLN A 4 2.60 -9.82 13.44
N GLU A 5 1.63 -8.99 13.82
CA GLU A 5 0.43 -8.76 13.02
C GLU A 5 0.78 -8.05 11.71
N LEU A 6 1.65 -7.03 11.80
CA LEU A 6 2.17 -6.33 10.64
C LEU A 6 2.91 -7.27 9.69
N GLU A 7 3.82 -8.11 10.21
CA GLU A 7 4.52 -9.11 9.39
C GLU A 7 3.56 -10.08 8.68
N ARG A 8 2.50 -10.52 9.36
CA ARG A 8 1.48 -11.38 8.76
C ARG A 8 0.74 -10.68 7.63
N LEU A 9 0.39 -9.40 7.82
CA LEU A 9 -0.27 -8.60 6.79
C LEU A 9 0.66 -8.34 5.59
N ILE A 10 1.94 -8.06 5.82
CA ILE A 10 2.94 -7.91 4.75
C ILE A 10 3.06 -9.20 3.93
N ARG A 11 3.08 -10.38 4.57
CA ARG A 11 3.10 -11.66 3.85
C ARG A 11 1.85 -11.88 3.01
N LYS A 12 0.67 -11.51 3.52
CA LYS A 12 -0.57 -11.56 2.72
C LYS A 12 -0.51 -10.61 1.54
N TYR A 13 -0.02 -9.39 1.78
CA TYR A 13 0.12 -8.39 0.73
C TYR A 13 1.06 -8.87 -0.39
N TYR A 14 2.20 -9.45 -0.02
CA TYR A 14 3.10 -10.12 -0.95
C TYR A 14 2.39 -11.21 -1.76
N GLY A 15 1.57 -12.05 -1.11
CA GLY A 15 0.83 -13.11 -1.80
C GLY A 15 -0.11 -12.58 -2.88
N TYR A 16 -0.85 -11.50 -2.59
CA TYR A 16 -1.73 -10.88 -3.57
C TYR A 16 -0.95 -10.21 -4.71
N VAL A 17 0.07 -9.41 -4.40
CA VAL A 17 0.86 -8.70 -5.41
C VAL A 17 1.62 -9.69 -6.32
N GLY A 18 2.12 -10.78 -5.75
CA GLY A 18 2.88 -11.79 -6.50
C GLY A 18 2.03 -12.76 -7.33
N ASP A 19 0.70 -12.77 -7.15
CA ASP A 19 -0.23 -13.62 -7.90
C ASP A 19 -1.58 -12.92 -8.12
N LEU A 20 -1.54 -11.76 -8.79
CA LEU A 20 -2.75 -10.97 -9.06
C LEU A 20 -3.76 -11.73 -9.93
N GLU A 21 -3.28 -12.39 -11.00
CA GLU A 21 -4.15 -13.15 -11.91
C GLU A 21 -4.78 -14.36 -11.22
N GLY A 22 -4.03 -15.08 -10.38
CA GLY A 22 -4.55 -16.21 -9.58
C GLY A 22 -5.51 -15.78 -8.48
N SER A 23 -5.39 -14.53 -7.99
CA SER A 23 -6.28 -13.96 -6.97
C SER A 23 -7.65 -13.57 -7.53
N GLY A 24 -7.75 -13.22 -8.82
CA GLY A 24 -9.02 -12.89 -9.46
C GLY A 24 -9.80 -11.80 -8.71
N VAL A 25 -11.07 -12.06 -8.41
CA VAL A 25 -11.94 -11.13 -7.65
C VAL A 25 -11.43 -10.83 -6.23
N GLU A 26 -10.61 -11.71 -5.64
CA GLU A 26 -9.98 -11.48 -4.33
C GLU A 26 -8.82 -10.48 -4.41
N ALA A 27 -8.39 -10.06 -5.61
CA ALA A 27 -7.41 -8.99 -5.76
C ALA A 27 -7.89 -7.67 -5.11
N LEU A 28 -9.20 -7.47 -4.95
CA LEU A 28 -9.73 -6.34 -4.16
C LEU A 28 -9.35 -6.41 -2.67
N ASP A 29 -9.22 -7.61 -2.11
CA ASP A 29 -8.82 -7.82 -0.70
C ASP A 29 -7.42 -7.28 -0.41
N LEU A 30 -6.56 -7.20 -1.42
CA LEU A 30 -5.26 -6.53 -1.35
C LEU A 30 -5.39 -5.11 -0.78
N LEU A 31 -6.36 -4.32 -1.27
CA LEU A 31 -6.54 -2.94 -0.85
C LEU A 31 -6.92 -2.85 0.63
N PHE A 32 -7.78 -3.75 1.09
CA PHE A 32 -8.14 -3.86 2.51
C PHE A 32 -6.98 -4.33 3.38
N VAL A 33 -6.14 -5.23 2.89
CA VAL A 33 -4.91 -5.63 3.60
C VAL A 33 -3.97 -4.45 3.73
N ARG A 34 -3.82 -3.65 2.66
CA ARG A 34 -2.93 -2.48 2.67
C ARG A 34 -3.44 -1.34 3.55
N ASP A 35 -4.76 -1.17 3.68
CA ASP A 35 -5.36 -0.26 4.68
C ASP A 35 -5.04 -0.70 6.11
N LYS A 36 -5.13 -2.01 6.40
CA LYS A 36 -4.80 -2.52 7.74
C LYS A 36 -3.32 -2.31 8.06
N ILE A 37 -2.44 -2.49 7.07
CA ILE A 37 -1.02 -2.14 7.19
C ILE A 37 -0.89 -0.65 7.52
N GLN A 38 -1.50 0.23 6.71
CA GLN A 38 -1.40 1.68 6.90
C GLN A 38 -1.87 2.10 8.31
N ARG A 39 -3.00 1.55 8.75
CA ARG A 39 -3.54 1.81 10.08
C ARG A 39 -2.56 1.43 11.21
N ILE A 40 -1.89 0.28 11.09
CA ILE A 40 -0.87 -0.13 12.08
C ILE A 40 0.32 0.82 12.05
N LEU A 41 0.74 1.28 10.88
CA LEU A 41 1.82 2.28 10.76
C LEU A 41 1.42 3.61 11.41
N ASP A 42 0.21 4.10 11.14
CA ASP A 42 -0.30 5.38 11.66
C ASP A 42 -0.52 5.33 13.19
N GLU A 43 -0.95 4.18 13.72
CA GLU A 43 -1.12 3.95 15.16
C GLU A 43 0.20 3.64 15.88
N SER A 44 1.32 3.50 15.15
CA SER A 44 2.61 3.20 15.75
C SER A 44 3.18 4.41 16.51
N THR A 45 3.45 4.22 17.80
CA THR A 45 4.11 5.24 18.64
C THR A 45 5.62 5.02 18.64
N PRO A 46 6.42 6.03 19.08
CA PRO A 46 7.86 5.86 19.26
C PRO A 46 8.24 4.65 20.15
N GLU A 47 7.41 4.29 21.13
CA GLU A 47 7.66 3.11 21.99
C GLU A 47 7.37 1.77 21.28
N SER A 48 6.61 1.79 20.19
CA SER A 48 6.18 0.61 19.41
C SER A 48 7.09 0.37 18.19
N ALA A 49 8.33 0.85 18.24
CA ALA A 49 9.24 1.00 17.11
C ALA A 49 9.15 -0.14 16.09
N ILE A 50 8.49 0.16 14.97
CA ILE A 50 8.41 -0.76 13.83
C ILE A 50 9.80 -0.79 13.17
N PRO A 51 10.38 -1.98 12.95
CA PRO A 51 11.67 -2.09 12.26
C PRO A 51 11.65 -1.45 10.88
N HIS A 52 12.68 -0.66 10.54
CA HIS A 52 12.84 -0.03 9.21
C HIS A 52 12.73 -1.06 8.06
N ALA A 53 13.27 -2.27 8.26
CA ALA A 53 13.16 -3.35 7.27
C ALA A 53 11.72 -3.74 6.92
N LEU A 54 10.74 -3.53 7.81
CA LEU A 54 9.33 -3.78 7.49
C LEU A 54 8.75 -2.65 6.63
N TYR A 55 9.17 -1.40 6.85
CA TYR A 55 8.81 -0.28 5.97
C TYR A 55 9.37 -0.49 4.56
N ASP A 56 10.63 -0.92 4.45
CA ASP A 56 11.26 -1.20 3.14
C ASP A 56 10.50 -2.29 2.38
N ARG A 57 10.08 -3.37 3.07
CA ARG A 57 9.26 -4.43 2.45
C ARG A 57 7.90 -3.95 1.98
N ILE A 58 7.20 -3.15 2.79
CA ILE A 58 5.91 -2.57 2.39
C ILE A 58 6.10 -1.70 1.14
N PHE A 59 7.17 -0.92 1.14
CA PHE A 59 7.52 -0.05 0.03
C PHE A 59 7.84 -0.82 -1.25
N GLU A 60 8.63 -1.88 -1.18
CA GLU A 60 8.92 -2.76 -2.31
C GLU A 60 7.63 -3.36 -2.90
N LEU A 61 6.69 -3.77 -2.05
CA LEU A 61 5.39 -4.29 -2.49
C LEU A 61 4.52 -3.20 -3.12
N ASP A 62 4.49 -2.00 -2.55
CA ASP A 62 3.77 -0.85 -3.11
C ASP A 62 4.31 -0.45 -4.48
N ARG A 63 5.64 -0.60 -4.69
CA ARG A 63 6.28 -0.39 -5.98
C ARG A 63 5.92 -1.49 -6.97
N TRP A 64 5.98 -2.75 -6.55
CA TRP A 64 5.64 -3.87 -7.42
C TRP A 64 4.17 -3.80 -7.86
N LEU A 65 3.25 -3.50 -6.95
CA LEU A 65 1.85 -3.27 -7.29
C LEU A 65 1.68 -2.11 -8.30
N TRP A 66 2.46 -1.04 -8.16
CA TRP A 66 2.43 0.07 -9.13
C TRP A 66 2.93 -0.36 -10.51
N GLU A 67 4.00 -1.15 -10.57
CA GLU A 67 4.50 -1.73 -11.82
C GLU A 67 3.45 -2.67 -12.47
N GLU A 68 2.64 -3.35 -11.66
CA GLU A 68 1.54 -4.25 -12.08
C GLU A 68 0.15 -3.57 -12.12
N GLN A 69 0.08 -2.24 -12.12
CA GLN A 69 -1.20 -1.52 -11.98
C GLN A 69 -2.21 -1.87 -13.09
N GLU A 70 -1.75 -2.08 -14.32
CA GLU A 70 -2.61 -2.43 -15.46
C GLU A 70 -3.19 -3.84 -15.29
N SER A 71 -2.36 -4.79 -14.84
CA SER A 71 -2.77 -6.15 -14.49
C SER A 71 -3.83 -6.12 -13.38
N PHE A 72 -3.57 -5.35 -12.32
CA PHE A 72 -4.51 -5.18 -11.20
C PHE A 72 -5.86 -4.62 -11.67
N LEU A 73 -5.86 -3.53 -12.47
CA LEU A 73 -7.09 -2.92 -12.98
C LEU A 73 -7.86 -3.86 -13.92
N THR A 74 -7.15 -4.68 -14.69
CA THR A 74 -7.74 -5.69 -15.58
C THR A 74 -8.41 -6.81 -14.79
N VAL A 75 -7.75 -7.31 -13.74
CA VAL A 75 -8.26 -8.39 -12.89
C VAL A 75 -9.44 -7.94 -12.04
N VAL A 76 -9.32 -6.78 -11.39
CA VAL A 76 -10.36 -6.27 -10.49
C VAL A 76 -11.56 -5.74 -11.27
N GLY A 77 -11.32 -5.11 -12.42
CA GLY A 77 -12.35 -4.38 -13.15
C GLY A 77 -12.50 -2.95 -12.65
N VAL A 78 -12.60 -2.01 -13.59
CA VAL A 78 -12.72 -0.57 -13.27
C VAL A 78 -14.05 -0.27 -12.55
N GLU A 79 -15.13 -0.94 -12.93
CA GLU A 79 -16.46 -0.73 -12.34
C GLU A 79 -16.53 -1.26 -10.90
N GLU A 80 -16.02 -2.46 -10.65
CA GLU A 80 -15.92 -3.08 -9.33
C GLU A 80 -15.06 -2.23 -8.39
N LEU A 81 -13.93 -1.73 -8.86
CA LEU A 81 -13.06 -0.84 -8.08
C LEU A 81 -13.77 0.47 -7.73
N GLN A 82 -14.48 1.08 -8.68
CA GLN A 82 -15.27 2.28 -8.43
C GLN A 82 -16.40 2.02 -7.41
N TYR A 83 -17.11 0.90 -7.55
CA TYR A 83 -18.16 0.52 -6.64
C TYR A 83 -17.64 0.31 -5.22
N ALA A 84 -16.53 -0.41 -5.09
CA ALA A 84 -15.90 -0.66 -3.81
C ALA A 84 -15.42 0.64 -3.14
N ARG A 85 -14.85 1.60 -3.91
CA ARG A 85 -14.48 2.93 -3.40
C ARG A 85 -15.68 3.72 -2.87
N GLN A 86 -16.81 3.68 -3.57
CA GLN A 86 -18.04 4.34 -3.15
C GLN A 86 -18.58 3.72 -1.86
N GLN A 87 -18.61 2.38 -1.76
CA GLN A 87 -19.05 1.70 -0.54
C GLN A 87 -18.19 2.04 0.68
N GLN A 88 -16.87 2.13 0.51
CA GLN A 88 -15.96 2.53 1.59
C GLN A 88 -16.03 4.03 1.91
N GLY A 89 -16.69 4.85 1.08
CA GLY A 89 -16.62 6.31 1.21
C GLY A 89 -15.18 6.84 1.09
N SER A 90 -14.36 6.16 0.29
CA SER A 90 -12.92 6.39 0.23
C SER A 90 -12.61 7.75 -0.43
N ARG A 91 -12.01 8.67 0.33
CA ARG A 91 -11.56 9.98 -0.18
C ARG A 91 -10.41 9.80 -1.16
N ARG A 92 -10.21 10.74 -2.10
CA ARG A 92 -9.09 10.68 -3.07
C ARG A 92 -7.70 10.60 -2.43
N SER A 93 -7.53 11.11 -1.22
CA SER A 93 -6.28 10.99 -0.46
C SER A 93 -6.01 9.59 0.10
N HIS A 94 -6.90 8.63 -0.12
CA HIS A 94 -6.83 7.29 0.44
C HIS A 94 -6.06 6.34 -0.47
N TRP A 95 -5.47 5.30 0.12
CA TRP A 95 -4.65 4.31 -0.60
C TRP A 95 -5.37 3.65 -1.79
N TRP A 96 -6.69 3.58 -1.75
CA TRP A 96 -7.49 2.99 -2.82
C TRP A 96 -7.42 3.74 -4.14
N TRP A 97 -7.00 5.01 -4.10
CA TRP A 97 -6.80 5.87 -5.27
C TRP A 97 -5.32 5.98 -5.66
N TYR A 98 -4.42 5.32 -4.90
CA TYR A 98 -2.98 5.37 -5.09
C TYR A 98 -2.56 5.02 -6.52
N LEU A 99 -3.19 4.01 -7.13
CA LEU A 99 -2.86 3.59 -8.50
C LEU A 99 -3.37 4.55 -9.59
N ASP A 100 -4.36 5.40 -9.31
CA ASP A 100 -4.87 6.34 -10.31
C ASP A 100 -4.06 7.63 -10.37
N GLU A 101 -3.47 8.06 -9.24
CA GLU A 101 -2.87 9.39 -9.12
C GLU A 101 -1.34 9.40 -9.30
N LEU A 102 -0.71 8.23 -9.44
CA LEU A 102 0.74 8.12 -9.58
C LEU A 102 1.21 8.30 -11.02
N ALA A 103 1.76 9.48 -11.31
CA ALA A 103 2.58 9.70 -12.49
C ALA A 103 3.98 9.06 -12.40
N ALA A 104 4.41 8.61 -11.21
CA ALA A 104 5.74 8.07 -10.94
C ALA A 104 5.66 7.02 -9.81
N PRO A 105 6.61 6.07 -9.72
CA PRO A 105 6.62 5.04 -8.68
C PRO A 105 6.75 5.66 -7.28
N PRO A 106 6.31 4.95 -6.24
CA PRO A 106 6.52 5.38 -4.87
C PRO A 106 8.02 5.56 -4.59
N GLN A 107 8.34 6.46 -3.68
CA GLN A 107 9.71 6.79 -3.26
C GLN A 107 10.07 6.16 -1.91
N PRO A 108 11.26 5.55 -1.75
CA PRO A 108 11.68 4.90 -0.50
C PRO A 108 11.60 5.86 0.69
N PHE A 109 11.42 5.32 1.89
CA PHE A 109 11.30 6.12 3.11
C PHE A 109 12.54 7.00 3.34
N ALA A 110 13.73 6.46 3.09
CA ALA A 110 15.00 7.20 3.20
C ALA A 110 15.05 8.42 2.26
N GLU A 111 14.69 8.24 0.98
CA GLU A 111 14.67 9.34 0.00
C GLU A 111 13.59 10.37 0.34
N ARG A 112 12.43 9.94 0.87
CA ARG A 112 11.37 10.84 1.32
C ARG A 112 11.82 11.69 2.51
N GLN A 113 12.50 11.10 3.48
CA GLN A 113 13.06 11.84 4.62
C GLN A 113 14.15 12.82 4.20
N GLU A 114 15.02 12.43 3.28
CA GLU A 114 16.11 13.27 2.79
C GLU A 114 15.59 14.49 2.02
N ARG A 115 14.56 14.31 1.18
CA ARG A 115 13.88 15.44 0.52
C ARG A 115 13.14 16.36 1.48
N LEU A 116 12.46 15.81 2.49
CA LEU A 116 11.79 16.62 3.52
C LEU A 116 12.80 17.40 4.35
N ALA A 117 13.92 16.78 4.71
CA ALA A 117 15.02 17.46 5.39
C ALA A 117 15.63 18.57 4.52
N GLN A 118 15.82 18.34 3.22
CA GLN A 118 16.32 19.36 2.29
C GLN A 118 15.32 20.51 2.09
N ALA A 119 14.02 20.22 2.00
CA ALA A 119 12.97 21.23 1.83
C ALA A 119 12.74 22.10 3.07
N LEU A 120 13.02 21.58 4.27
CA LEU A 120 12.92 22.33 5.53
C LEU A 120 14.21 23.09 5.88
N ALA A 121 15.33 22.79 5.21
CA ALA A 121 16.64 23.40 5.44
C ALA A 121 16.96 24.56 4.48
N GLY A 122 16.08 24.87 3.51
CA GLY A 122 16.18 26.00 2.58
C GLY A 122 15.10 27.05 2.83
#